data_AF-A0A522MRX6-F1
#
_entry.id   AF-A0A522MRX6-F1
#
_cell.length_a   1.000
_cell.length_b   1.000
_cell.length_c   1.000
_cell.angle_alpha   90.00
_cell.angle_beta   90.00
_cell.angle_gamma   90.00
#
_symmetry.space_group_name_H-M   'P 1'
#
loop_
_entity.id
_entity.type
_entity.pdbx_description
1 polymer ?
#
loop_
_entity_poly.entity_id
_entity_poly.type
_entity_poly.pdbx_seq_one_letter_code
_entity_poly.pdbx_strand_id
1 'polypeptide(L)' 'MDAETYKGYSIWGHAIRQGHEYAASGTVTRNNKLIETSGVLGTFDSEDEAQFVGLNWCRAWVDSHG' A
#
# COMPACT_ATOMS: atom_id res chain seq x y z
N MET A 1 -10.52 4.81 -3.20
CA MET A 1 -9.05 4.74 -3.34
C MET A 1 -8.74 4.29 -4.75
N ASP A 2 -7.96 5.06 -5.48
CA ASP A 2 -7.52 4.71 -6.83
C ASP A 2 -6.06 4.22 -6.80
N ALA A 3 -5.69 3.38 -7.75
CA ALA A 3 -4.31 2.94 -7.90
C ALA A 3 -3.43 4.10 -8.37
N GLU A 4 -2.25 4.25 -7.77
CA GLU A 4 -1.21 5.12 -8.33
C GLU A 4 -0.33 4.30 -9.29
N THR A 5 0.17 4.94 -10.35
CA THR A 5 1.19 4.32 -11.21
C THR A 5 2.57 4.80 -10.80
N TYR A 6 3.47 3.88 -10.48
CA TYR A 6 4.85 4.16 -10.09
C TYR A 6 5.83 3.24 -10.83
N LYS A 7 6.72 3.81 -11.64
CA LYS A 7 7.72 3.07 -12.45
C LYS A 7 7.14 1.89 -13.27
N GLY A 8 5.92 2.05 -13.78
CA GLY A 8 5.24 1.01 -14.56
C GLY A 8 4.57 -0.11 -13.73
N TYR A 9 4.56 0.04 -12.41
CA TYR A 9 3.74 -0.75 -11.49
C TYR A 9 2.50 0.06 -11.08
N SER A 10 1.40 -0.63 -10.78
CA SER A 10 0.25 -0.05 -10.10
C SER A 10 0.38 -0.33 -8.60
N ILE A 11 0.37 0.70 -7.78
CA ILE A 11 0.53 0.62 -6.34
C ILE A 11 -0.75 1.06 -5.63
N TRP A 12 -1.02 0.41 -4.50
CA TRP A 12 -2.21 0.65 -3.70
C TRP A 12 -1.81 0.75 -2.24
N GLY A 13 -2.13 1.88 -1.60
CA GLY A 13 -2.16 1.96 -0.15
C GLY A 13 -3.55 1.62 0.35
N HIS A 14 -3.61 0.82 1.40
CA HIS A 14 -4.84 0.38 2.04
C HIS A 14 -4.86 0.85 3.49
N ALA A 15 -6.02 1.31 3.90
CA ALA A 15 -6.35 1.57 5.30
C ALA A 15 -7.53 0.68 5.69
N ILE A 16 -7.26 -0.38 6.45
CA ILE A 16 -8.26 -1.36 6.84
C ILE A 16 -8.73 -1.03 8.24
N ARG A 17 -9.96 -0.56 8.40
CA ARG A 17 -10.51 -0.19 9.71
C ARG A 17 -10.58 -1.39 10.65
N GLN A 18 -9.93 -1.31 11.80
CA GLN A 18 -9.95 -2.28 12.89
C GLN A 18 -10.41 -1.61 14.19
N GLY A 19 -11.73 -1.52 14.37
CA GLY A 19 -12.32 -0.83 15.52
C GLY A 19 -12.17 0.70 15.40
N HIS A 20 -11.30 1.26 16.25
CA HIS A 20 -11.03 2.70 16.31
C HIS A 20 -9.77 3.12 15.53
N GLU A 21 -8.95 2.15 15.11
CA GLU A 21 -7.71 2.37 14.35
C GLU A 21 -7.84 1.80 12.92
N TYR A 22 -6.80 2.04 12.11
CA TYR A 22 -6.66 1.60 10.73
C TYR A 22 -5.36 0.85 10.54
N ALA A 23 -5.44 -0.41 10.09
CA ALA A 23 -4.27 -1.18 9.71
C ALA A 23 -3.79 -0.74 8.31
N ALA A 24 -2.52 -0.36 8.20
CA ALA A 24 -1.90 -0.01 6.93
C ALA A 24 -1.45 -1.26 6.17
N SER A 25 -1.66 -1.28 4.86
CA SER A 25 -1.12 -2.31 3.98
C SER A 25 -0.85 -1.75 2.59
N GLY A 26 0.09 -2.34 1.86
CA GLY A 26 0.46 -2.00 0.50
C GLY A 26 0.23 -3.17 -0.45
N THR A 27 -0.17 -2.89 -1.68
CA THR A 27 -0.25 -3.89 -2.76
C THR A 27 0.40 -3.34 -4.02
N VAL A 28 1.28 -4.14 -4.63
CA VAL A 28 1.92 -3.85 -5.91
C VAL A 28 1.38 -4.81 -6.95
N THR A 29 0.84 -4.27 -8.04
CA THR A 29 0.40 -5.03 -9.21
C THR A 29 1.10 -4.52 -10.47
N ARG A 30 1.14 -5.35 -11.51
CA ARG A 30 1.63 -4.97 -12.84
C ARG A 30 0.84 -5.71 -13.90
N ASN A 31 0.36 -5.02 -14.93
CA ASN A 31 -0.49 -5.60 -15.98
C ASN A 31 -1.67 -6.40 -15.39
N ASN A 32 -2.36 -5.84 -14.40
CA ASN A 32 -3.47 -6.44 -13.67
C ASN A 32 -3.13 -7.74 -12.90
N LYS A 33 -1.84 -8.09 -12.75
CA LYS A 33 -1.39 -9.23 -11.96
C LYS A 33 -0.84 -8.75 -10.62
N LEU A 34 -1.22 -9.42 -9.53
CA LEU A 34 -0.62 -9.24 -8.21
C LEU A 34 0.86 -9.63 -8.25
N ILE A 35 1.73 -8.72 -7.81
CA ILE A 35 3.17 -8.95 -7.71
C ILE A 35 3.55 -9.20 -6.26
N GLU A 36 3.16 -8.28 -5.36
CA GLU A 36 3.48 -8.40 -3.94
C GLU A 36 2.44 -7.71 -3.04
N THR A 37 2.35 -8.17 -1.80
CA THR A 37 1.60 -7.57 -0.70
C THR A 37 2.48 -7.41 0.54
N SER A 38 2.33 -6.29 1.25
CA SER A 38 3.14 -6.03 2.45
C SER A 38 2.69 -6.80 3.68
N GLY A 39 1.48 -7.34 3.70
CA GLY A 39 0.79 -7.65 4.96
C GLY A 39 0.47 -6.37 5.75
N VAL A 40 0.27 -6.49 7.07
CA VAL A 40 0.01 -5.33 7.95
C VAL A 40 1.31 -4.65 8.31
N LEU A 41 1.42 -3.36 8.00
CA LEU A 41 2.60 -2.53 8.28
C LEU A 41 2.55 -1.83 9.65
N GLY A 42 1.36 -1.73 10.24
CA GLY A 42 1.10 -1.08 11.52
C GLY A 42 -0.37 -0.66 11.64
N THR A 43 -0.75 -0.17 12.82
CA THR A 43 -2.05 0.47 13.06
C THR A 43 -1.86 1.97 13.24
N PHE A 44 -2.82 2.74 12.76
CA PHE A 44 -2.80 4.21 12.75
C PHE A 44 -4.18 4.74 13.13
N ASP A 45 -4.23 5.89 13.79
CA ASP A 45 -5.51 6.52 14.17
C ASP A 45 -6.25 7.14 12.96
N SER A 46 -5.53 7.38 11.86
CA SER A 46 -6.05 8.03 10.66
C SER A 46 -6.03 7.10 9.44
N GLU A 47 -7.13 7.12 8.68
CA GLU A 47 -7.24 6.40 7.41
C GLU A 47 -6.19 6.89 6.40
N ASP A 48 -6.02 8.21 6.29
CA ASP A 48 -5.07 8.82 5.35
C ASP A 48 -3.61 8.45 5.69
N GLU A 49 -3.29 8.36 6.98
CA GLU A 49 -1.95 7.96 7.43
C GLU A 49 -1.68 6.48 7.10
N ALA A 50 -2.64 5.59 7.40
CA ALA A 50 -2.51 4.18 7.06
C ALA A 50 -2.36 3.97 5.55
N GLN A 51 -3.14 4.71 4.75
CA GLN A 51 -3.04 4.66 3.29
C GLN A 51 -1.67 5.16 2.81
N PHE A 52 -1.20 6.28 3.33
CA PHE A 52 0.09 6.88 2.95
C PHE A 52 1.27 5.95 3.29
N VAL A 53 1.23 5.29 4.45
CA VAL A 53 2.24 4.29 4.84
C VAL A 53 2.24 3.10 3.88
N GLY A 54 1.06 2.59 3.49
CA GLY A 54 0.93 1.54 2.49
C GLY A 54 1.53 1.92 1.13
N LEU A 55 1.27 3.15 0.66
CA LEU A 55 1.84 3.67 -0.59
C LEU A 55 3.36 3.82 -0.52
N ASN A 56 3.90 4.35 0.59
CA ASN A 56 5.34 4.51 0.75
C ASN A 56 6.06 3.17 0.77
N TRP A 57 5.48 2.16 1.43
CA TRP A 57 6.03 0.81 1.37
C TRP A 57 6.05 0.29 -0.07
N CYS A 58 4.97 0.49 -0.84
CA CYS A 58 4.93 0.06 -2.24
C CYS A 58 6.04 0.72 -3.09
N ARG A 59 6.27 2.02 -2.90
CA ARG A 59 7.34 2.76 -3.59
C ARG A 59 8.71 2.20 -3.22
N ALA A 60 8.97 1.97 -1.94
CA ALA A 60 10.22 1.38 -1.47
C ALA A 60 10.43 -0.06 -1.99
N TRP A 61 9.36 -0.86 -2.08
CA TRP A 61 9.41 -2.20 -2.66
C TRP A 61 9.76 -2.14 -4.15
N VAL A 62 9.11 -1.26 -4.91
CA VAL A 62 9.40 -1.07 -6.34
C VAL A 62 10.83 -0.56 -6.53
N ASP A 63 11.33 0.33 -5.69
CA ASP A 63 12.70 0.85 -5.77
C ASP A 63 13.77 -0.21 -5.50
N SER A 64 13.44 -1.24 -4.72
CA SER A 64 14.35 -2.35 -4.39
C SER A 64 14.27 -3.54 -5.36
N HIS A 65 13.18 -3.67 -6.12
CA HIS A 65 12.93 -4.84 -6.99
C HIS A 65 12.71 -4.50 -8.48
N GLY A 66 12.60 -3.21 -8.82
CA GLY A 66 12.27 -2.69 -10.14
C GLY A 66 13.46 -2.38 -11.04
#